data_AF-A0A829YP35-F1
#
_entry.id   AF-A0A829YP35-F1
#
_cell.length_a   1.000
_cell.length_b   1.000
_cell.length_c   1.000
_cell.angle_alpha   90.00
_cell.angle_beta   90.00
_cell.angle_gamma   90.00
#
_symmetry.space_group_name_H-M   'P 1'
#
loop_
_entity.id
_entity.type
_entity.pdbx_description
1 polymer ?
#
loop_
_entity_poly.entity_id
_entity_poly.type
_entity_poly.pdbx_seq_one_letter_code
_entity_poly.pdbx_strand_id
1 'polypeptide(L)'
;MHSGEAAAVRNQFKIATYVLICASVAAIGALVAVDLTSAALVAATLFGWSEVDGLCGTSHVGTLSPLRVLSKRMWVKSVSAYTAGGLATAACVGMSVGAVGQLAQFGHPYISVLMYALVSVVSLGLAARELNLIQFPLPQIHRQTHKAWASEFGVAKAAGMWGCHIGLAFATVVQHGGFYVVVLLAAVLGPSKGGLLFATYWFGRTLPMWFAGTLPIDRCTAPELNRLLLENRAVYRHAAAAGLLCIPIIALLLGVEVAVTTD
;
A
#
# COMPACT_ATOMS: atom_id res chain seq x y z
N MET A 1 -15.28 18.82 17.33
CA MET A 1 -16.25 17.78 16.92
C MET A 1 -16.98 17.21 18.13
N HIS A 2 -18.28 16.90 18.05
CA HIS A 2 -18.99 16.21 19.15
C HIS A 2 -18.47 14.77 19.28
N SER A 3 -18.44 14.23 20.51
CA SER A 3 -17.87 12.89 20.78
C SER A 3 -18.48 11.77 19.92
N GLY A 4 -19.77 11.87 19.58
CA GLY A 4 -20.47 10.90 18.72
C GLY A 4 -20.03 10.91 17.25
N GLU A 5 -19.76 12.08 16.67
CA GLU A 5 -19.32 12.21 15.28
C GLU A 5 -17.89 11.66 15.09
N ALA A 6 -17.02 11.93 16.07
CA ALA A 6 -15.65 11.41 16.11
C ALA A 6 -15.64 9.87 16.11
N ALA A 7 -16.50 9.28 16.95
CA ALA A 7 -16.67 7.84 17.02
C ALA A 7 -17.19 7.26 15.70
N ALA A 8 -18.11 7.94 15.02
CA ALA A 8 -18.63 7.50 13.73
C ALA A 8 -17.53 7.43 12.66
N VAL A 9 -16.74 8.50 12.47
CA VAL A 9 -15.65 8.52 11.47
C VAL A 9 -14.61 7.43 11.76
N ARG A 10 -14.19 7.29 13.02
CA ARG A 10 -13.25 6.23 13.44
C ARG A 10 -13.80 4.83 13.16
N ASN A 11 -15.07 4.59 13.49
CA ASN A 11 -15.71 3.29 13.29
C ASN A 11 -15.84 2.97 11.80
N GLN A 12 -16.10 3.96 10.94
CA GLN A 12 -16.19 3.75 9.49
C GLN A 12 -14.85 3.31 8.88
N PHE A 13 -13.73 3.92 9.26
CA PHE A 13 -12.40 3.44 8.83
C PHE A 13 -12.11 2.01 9.31
N LYS A 14 -12.48 1.69 10.55
CA LYS A 14 -12.33 0.35 11.10
C LYS A 14 -13.17 -0.68 10.32
N ILE A 15 -14.45 -0.39 10.09
CA ILE A 15 -15.36 -1.25 9.32
C ILE A 15 -14.86 -1.42 7.89
N ALA A 16 -14.51 -0.34 7.20
CA ALA A 16 -14.00 -0.39 5.83
C ALA A 16 -12.73 -1.24 5.73
N THR A 17 -11.84 -1.17 6.73
CA THR A 17 -10.64 -2.01 6.75
C THR A 17 -10.98 -3.48 6.91
N TYR A 18 -11.90 -3.86 7.81
CA TYR A 18 -12.33 -5.26 7.93
C TYR A 18 -13.05 -5.78 6.69
N VAL A 19 -13.91 -4.96 6.07
CA VAL A 19 -14.57 -5.30 4.81
C VAL A 19 -13.52 -5.54 3.72
N LEU A 20 -12.51 -4.66 3.62
CA LEU A 20 -11.43 -4.83 2.66
C LEU A 20 -10.62 -6.10 2.92
N ILE A 21 -10.29 -6.40 4.19
CA ILE A 21 -9.61 -7.66 4.55
C ILE A 21 -10.42 -8.86 4.05
N CYS A 22 -11.69 -8.96 4.42
CA CYS A 22 -12.54 -10.09 4.05
C CYS A 22 -12.68 -10.21 2.52
N ALA A 23 -12.92 -9.10 1.83
CA ALA A 23 -13.05 -9.06 0.37
C ALA A 23 -11.74 -9.46 -0.32
N SER A 24 -10.59 -8.95 0.14
CA SER A 24 -9.28 -9.29 -0.41
C SER A 24 -8.92 -10.75 -0.18
N VAL A 25 -9.15 -11.30 1.02
CA VAL A 25 -8.87 -12.73 1.30
C VAL A 25 -9.75 -13.64 0.45
N ALA A 26 -11.04 -13.33 0.33
CA ALA A 26 -11.95 -14.09 -0.52
C ALA A 26 -11.56 -14.02 -2.01
N ALA A 27 -11.24 -12.82 -2.50
CA ALA A 27 -10.79 -12.62 -3.87
C ALA A 27 -9.47 -13.35 -4.16
N ILE A 28 -8.51 -13.29 -3.23
CA ILE A 28 -7.25 -14.04 -3.34
C ILE A 28 -7.55 -15.55 -3.40
N GLY A 29 -8.39 -16.07 -2.51
CA GLY A 29 -8.76 -17.49 -2.51
C GLY A 29 -9.35 -17.96 -3.85
N ALA A 30 -10.20 -17.13 -4.47
CA ALA A 30 -10.75 -17.41 -5.80
C ALA A 30 -9.69 -17.30 -6.92
N LEU A 31 -8.84 -16.26 -6.86
CA LEU A 31 -7.83 -15.98 -7.88
C LEU A 31 -6.66 -16.97 -7.86
N VAL A 32 -6.34 -17.57 -6.72
CA VAL A 32 -5.27 -18.56 -6.62
C VAL A 32 -5.50 -19.78 -7.52
N ALA A 33 -6.75 -20.08 -7.87
CA ALA A 33 -7.09 -21.15 -8.80
C ALA A 33 -7.10 -20.71 -10.29
N VAL A 34 -6.94 -19.41 -10.59
CA VAL A 34 -7.16 -18.85 -11.93
C VAL A 34 -5.95 -18.05 -12.42
N ASP A 35 -5.47 -17.09 -11.64
CA ASP A 35 -4.31 -16.26 -11.96
C ASP A 35 -3.61 -15.78 -10.67
N LEU A 36 -2.46 -16.38 -10.39
CA LEU A 36 -1.61 -16.05 -9.24
C LEU A 36 -1.08 -14.61 -9.30
N THR A 37 -0.91 -14.03 -10.50
CA THR A 37 -0.47 -12.64 -10.64
C THR A 37 -1.56 -11.72 -10.11
N SER A 38 -2.81 -11.88 -10.53
CA SER A 38 -3.95 -11.13 -10.01
C SER A 38 -4.13 -11.31 -8.49
N ALA A 39 -3.93 -12.51 -7.95
CA ALA A 39 -3.95 -12.73 -6.50
C ALA A 39 -2.90 -11.86 -5.77
N ALA A 40 -1.66 -11.78 -6.30
CA ALA A 40 -0.61 -10.92 -5.76
C ALA A 40 -0.98 -9.41 -5.86
N LEU A 41 -1.66 -8.99 -6.92
CA LEU A 41 -2.14 -7.60 -7.07
C LEU A 41 -3.20 -7.25 -6.02
N VAL A 42 -4.12 -8.17 -5.70
CA VAL A 42 -5.11 -7.95 -4.63
C VAL A 42 -4.42 -7.80 -3.28
N ALA A 43 -3.43 -8.65 -2.98
CA ALA A 43 -2.62 -8.53 -1.76
C ALA A 43 -1.85 -7.19 -1.72
N ALA A 44 -1.27 -6.76 -2.85
CA ALA A 44 -0.60 -5.47 -2.96
C ALA A 44 -1.54 -4.29 -2.63
N THR A 45 -2.80 -4.34 -3.08
CA THR A 45 -3.81 -3.33 -2.73
C THR A 45 -4.04 -3.26 -1.22
N LEU A 46 -4.15 -4.42 -0.57
CA LEU A 46 -4.36 -4.52 0.88
C LEU A 46 -3.16 -3.98 1.67
N PHE A 47 -1.93 -4.27 1.21
CA PHE A 47 -0.71 -3.67 1.77
C PHE A 47 -0.71 -2.16 1.62
N GLY A 48 -1.12 -1.64 0.46
CA GLY A 48 -1.25 -0.21 0.25
C GLY A 48 -2.23 0.44 1.22
N TRP A 49 -3.41 -0.16 1.39
CA TRP A 49 -4.42 0.32 2.35
C TRP A 49 -3.89 0.35 3.78
N SER A 50 -3.12 -0.67 4.19
CA SER A 50 -2.59 -0.76 5.56
C SER A 50 -1.67 0.40 5.93
N GLU A 51 -0.99 1.03 4.97
CA GLU A 51 -0.06 2.16 5.20
C GLU A 51 -0.76 3.50 5.50
N VAL A 52 -2.08 3.50 5.71
CA VAL A 52 -2.87 4.70 6.04
C VAL A 52 -2.44 5.33 7.36
N ASP A 53 -1.99 4.56 8.35
CA ASP A 53 -1.49 5.04 9.64
C ASP A 53 -0.02 5.51 9.62
N GLY A 54 0.65 5.35 8.47
CA GLY A 54 1.97 5.87 8.22
C GLY A 54 2.05 7.39 8.36
N LEU A 55 3.26 7.91 8.65
CA LEU A 55 3.49 9.37 8.79
C LEU A 55 3.04 10.15 7.55
N CYS A 56 3.32 9.61 6.36
CA CYS A 56 2.87 10.21 5.11
C CYS A 56 1.38 9.95 4.86
N GLY A 57 0.86 8.75 5.12
CA GLY A 57 -0.54 8.39 4.90
C GLY A 57 -1.48 9.29 5.69
N THR A 58 -1.30 9.35 7.01
CA THR A 58 -2.08 10.22 7.89
C THR A 58 -1.98 11.69 7.47
N SER A 59 -0.76 12.23 7.30
CA SER A 59 -0.57 13.64 6.94
C SER A 59 -1.32 14.06 5.66
N HIS A 60 -1.36 13.22 4.63
CA HIS A 60 -2.03 13.54 3.37
C HIS A 60 -3.53 13.30 3.44
N VAL A 61 -4.00 12.29 4.18
CA VAL A 61 -5.44 12.16 4.51
C VAL A 61 -5.90 13.40 5.28
N GLY A 62 -5.16 13.84 6.29
CA GLY A 62 -5.44 15.07 7.05
C GLY A 62 -5.38 16.34 6.19
N THR A 63 -4.49 16.43 5.21
CA THR A 63 -4.32 17.64 4.39
C THR A 63 -5.32 17.71 3.23
N LEU A 64 -5.56 16.60 2.55
CA LEU A 64 -6.39 16.58 1.35
C LEU A 64 -7.88 16.45 1.68
N SER A 65 -8.26 15.68 2.71
CA SER A 65 -9.67 15.41 3.00
C SER A 65 -10.49 16.67 3.34
N PRO A 66 -9.97 17.64 4.13
CA PRO A 66 -10.69 18.89 4.42
C PRO A 66 -10.97 19.77 3.19
N LEU A 67 -10.21 19.60 2.09
CA LEU A 67 -10.46 20.36 0.85
C LEU A 67 -11.86 20.13 0.30
N ARG A 68 -12.50 19.00 0.63
CA ARG A 68 -13.87 18.70 0.20
C ARG A 68 -14.86 19.75 0.69
N VAL A 69 -14.67 20.25 1.91
CA VAL A 69 -15.52 21.28 2.55
C VAL A 69 -15.38 22.61 1.83
N LEU A 70 -14.13 22.96 1.48
CA LEU A 70 -13.82 24.21 0.80
C LEU A 70 -14.27 24.19 -0.67
N SER A 71 -13.96 23.10 -1.38
CA SER A 71 -14.36 22.91 -2.77
C SER A 71 -14.21 21.45 -3.19
N LYS A 72 -15.34 20.78 -3.46
CA LYS A 72 -15.36 19.42 -4.02
C LYS A 72 -14.51 19.30 -5.29
N ARG A 73 -14.52 20.31 -6.16
CA ARG A 73 -13.72 20.33 -7.39
C ARG A 73 -12.22 20.37 -7.08
N MET A 74 -11.80 21.19 -6.12
CA MET A 74 -10.39 21.27 -5.69
C MET A 74 -9.94 19.96 -5.03
N TRP A 75 -10.79 19.36 -4.22
CA TRP A 75 -10.53 18.06 -3.60
C TRP A 75 -10.31 16.98 -4.65
N VAL A 76 -11.28 16.77 -5.56
CA VAL A 76 -11.14 15.78 -6.64
C VAL A 76 -9.88 16.03 -7.45
N LYS A 77 -9.63 17.28 -7.87
CA LYS A 77 -8.43 17.63 -8.63
C LYS A 77 -7.14 17.28 -7.88
N SER A 78 -7.08 17.56 -6.58
CA SER A 78 -5.87 17.33 -5.77
C SER A 78 -5.66 15.86 -5.47
N VAL A 79 -6.70 15.10 -5.11
CA VAL A 79 -6.60 13.65 -4.87
C VAL A 79 -6.31 12.91 -6.17
N SER A 80 -6.91 13.31 -7.30
CA SER A 80 -6.56 12.77 -8.62
C SER A 80 -5.12 13.05 -9.00
N ALA A 81 -4.63 14.28 -8.80
CA ALA A 81 -3.24 14.63 -9.08
C ALA A 81 -2.26 13.82 -8.22
N TYR A 82 -2.54 13.69 -6.91
CA TYR A 82 -1.78 12.85 -6.00
C TYR A 82 -1.76 11.38 -6.43
N THR A 83 -2.93 10.85 -6.78
CA THR A 83 -3.07 9.47 -7.24
C THR A 83 -2.27 9.24 -8.52
N ALA A 84 -2.44 10.10 -9.53
CA ALA A 84 -1.78 9.95 -10.83
C ALA A 84 -0.26 10.11 -10.74
N GLY A 85 0.22 11.14 -10.02
CA GLY A 85 1.66 11.38 -9.86
C GLY A 85 2.36 10.22 -9.15
N GLY A 86 1.75 9.71 -8.10
CA GLY A 86 2.29 8.56 -7.39
C GLY A 86 2.13 7.23 -8.15
N LEU A 87 1.07 7.05 -8.93
CA LEU A 87 0.89 5.84 -9.75
C LEU A 87 1.99 5.74 -10.81
N ALA A 88 2.26 6.85 -11.51
CA ALA A 88 3.31 6.90 -12.53
C ALA A 88 4.69 6.61 -11.94
N THR A 89 5.03 7.28 -10.82
CA THR A 89 6.33 7.08 -10.17
C THR A 89 6.47 5.70 -9.52
N ALA A 90 5.42 5.19 -8.86
CA ALA A 90 5.43 3.84 -8.29
C ALA A 90 5.57 2.76 -9.37
N ALA A 91 4.85 2.88 -10.49
CA ALA A 91 5.01 1.99 -11.63
C ALA A 91 6.45 2.00 -12.17
N CYS A 92 7.05 3.18 -12.32
CA CYS A 92 8.45 3.31 -12.73
C CYS A 92 9.42 2.64 -11.73
N VAL A 93 9.18 2.80 -10.43
CA VAL A 93 9.98 2.11 -9.39
C VAL A 93 9.81 0.60 -9.49
N GLY A 94 8.59 0.10 -9.61
CA GLY A 94 8.32 -1.33 -9.74
C GLY A 94 8.95 -1.93 -11.00
N MET A 95 8.89 -1.23 -12.13
CA MET A 95 9.59 -1.62 -13.36
C MET A 95 11.11 -1.64 -13.16
N SER A 96 11.66 -0.66 -12.44
CA SER A 96 13.10 -0.58 -12.14
C SER A 96 13.55 -1.72 -11.24
N VAL A 97 12.78 -2.04 -10.19
CA VAL A 97 13.05 -3.19 -9.30
C VAL A 97 12.98 -4.50 -10.08
N GLY A 98 11.96 -4.67 -10.92
CA GLY A 98 11.85 -5.85 -11.79
C GLY A 98 12.97 -5.95 -12.81
N ALA A 99 13.45 -4.83 -13.35
CA ALA A 99 14.60 -4.80 -14.25
C ALA A 99 15.91 -5.18 -13.54
N VAL A 100 16.11 -4.72 -12.30
CA VAL A 100 17.24 -5.13 -11.46
C VAL A 100 17.18 -6.64 -11.18
N GLY A 101 16.01 -7.17 -10.84
CA GLY A 101 15.83 -8.60 -10.61
C GLY A 101 16.04 -9.44 -11.88
N GLN A 102 15.65 -8.93 -13.05
CA GLN A 102 15.94 -9.54 -14.34
C GLN A 102 17.44 -9.55 -14.63
N LEU A 103 18.16 -8.45 -14.39
CA LEU A 103 19.62 -8.39 -14.52
C LEU A 103 20.32 -9.36 -13.57
N ALA A 104 19.81 -9.50 -12.35
CA ALA A 104 20.28 -10.46 -11.34
C ALA A 104 19.83 -11.91 -11.60
N GLN A 105 19.14 -12.18 -12.72
CA GLN A 105 18.63 -13.51 -13.11
C GLN A 105 17.66 -14.13 -12.09
N PHE A 106 16.95 -13.33 -11.29
CA PHE A 106 15.99 -13.84 -10.31
C PHE A 106 14.78 -14.52 -10.95
N GLY A 107 14.47 -14.20 -12.21
CA GLY A 107 13.45 -14.88 -13.01
C GLY A 107 13.93 -16.16 -13.69
N HIS A 108 15.21 -16.52 -13.61
CA HIS A 108 15.71 -17.78 -14.17
C HIS A 108 15.02 -18.95 -13.45
N PRO A 109 14.52 -19.98 -14.16
CA PRO A 109 13.69 -21.03 -13.58
C PRO A 109 14.15 -21.57 -12.22
N TYR A 110 15.38 -22.10 -12.16
CA TYR A 110 15.94 -22.66 -10.91
C TYR A 110 16.12 -21.61 -9.79
N ILE A 111 16.42 -20.36 -10.12
CA ILE A 111 16.63 -19.27 -9.14
C ILE A 111 15.28 -18.77 -8.64
N SER A 112 14.30 -18.66 -9.53
CA SER A 112 12.97 -18.12 -9.23
C SER A 112 12.23 -18.96 -8.19
N VAL A 113 12.36 -20.30 -8.23
CA VAL A 113 11.80 -21.20 -7.21
C VAL A 113 12.36 -20.87 -5.83
N LEU A 114 13.69 -20.71 -5.71
CA LEU A 114 14.33 -20.32 -4.45
C LEU A 114 13.88 -18.93 -4.01
N MET A 115 13.73 -17.99 -4.94
CA MET A 115 13.27 -16.64 -4.62
C MET A 115 11.82 -16.62 -4.15
N TYR A 116 10.93 -17.44 -4.72
CA TYR A 116 9.56 -17.57 -4.23
C TYR A 116 9.49 -18.25 -2.85
N ALA A 117 10.35 -19.23 -2.59
CA ALA A 117 10.51 -19.80 -1.26
C ALA A 117 10.99 -18.74 -0.26
N LEU A 118 11.96 -17.91 -0.63
CA LEU A 118 12.44 -16.78 0.18
C LEU A 118 11.31 -15.78 0.44
N VAL A 119 10.53 -15.39 -0.59
CA VAL A 119 9.35 -14.51 -0.44
C VAL A 119 8.37 -15.10 0.57
N SER A 120 8.12 -16.41 0.51
CA SER A 120 7.21 -17.10 1.44
C SER A 120 7.69 -17.02 2.88
N VAL A 121 8.97 -17.32 3.12
CA VAL A 121 9.58 -17.25 4.46
C VAL A 121 9.60 -15.82 4.99
N VAL A 122 10.02 -14.85 4.17
CA VAL A 122 10.03 -13.43 4.55
C VAL A 122 8.62 -12.94 4.86
N SER A 123 7.63 -13.34 4.06
CA SER A 123 6.23 -12.95 4.29
C SER A 123 5.69 -13.51 5.61
N LEU A 124 5.98 -14.76 5.96
CA LEU A 124 5.61 -15.35 7.25
C LEU A 124 6.28 -14.63 8.43
N GLY A 125 7.58 -14.32 8.31
CA GLY A 125 8.31 -13.55 9.32
C GLY A 125 7.71 -12.16 9.53
N LEU A 126 7.36 -11.48 8.43
CA LEU A 126 6.69 -10.17 8.49
C LEU A 126 5.26 -10.29 9.04
N ALA A 127 4.51 -11.34 8.71
CA ALA A 127 3.19 -11.58 9.29
C ALA A 127 3.27 -11.77 10.81
N ALA A 128 4.22 -12.57 11.28
CA ALA A 128 4.49 -12.75 12.71
C ALA A 128 4.85 -11.42 13.38
N ARG A 129 5.63 -10.56 12.70
CA ARG A 129 5.92 -9.20 13.17
C ARG A 129 4.65 -8.34 13.27
N GLU A 130 3.82 -8.31 12.23
CA GLU A 130 2.59 -7.50 12.23
C GLU A 130 1.60 -7.96 13.31
N LEU A 131 1.60 -9.26 13.64
CA LEU A 131 0.81 -9.85 14.73
C LEU A 131 1.44 -9.73 16.13
N ASN A 132 2.57 -9.02 16.27
CA ASN A 132 3.33 -8.88 17.52
C ASN A 132 3.87 -10.19 18.11
N LEU A 133 4.01 -11.25 17.31
CA LEU A 133 4.63 -12.51 17.75
C LEU A 133 6.15 -12.36 17.84
N ILE A 134 6.74 -11.54 16.98
CA ILE A 134 8.16 -11.17 16.98
C ILE A 134 8.32 -9.66 16.76
N GLN A 135 9.43 -9.08 17.22
CA GLN A 135 9.68 -7.64 17.10
C GLN A 135 11.07 -7.38 16.52
N PHE A 136 11.10 -6.68 15.39
CA PHE A 136 12.33 -6.15 14.81
C PHE A 136 12.03 -4.86 14.03
N PRO A 137 13.00 -3.92 13.98
CA PRO A 137 12.85 -2.69 13.22
C PRO A 137 12.88 -2.98 11.72
N LEU A 138 12.04 -2.29 10.95
CA LEU A 138 12.09 -2.33 9.48
C LEU A 138 13.05 -1.25 8.95
N PRO A 139 13.77 -1.48 7.84
CA PRO A 139 14.62 -0.47 7.23
C PRO A 139 13.84 0.76 6.76
N GLN A 140 13.91 1.88 7.49
CA GLN A 140 13.12 3.09 7.21
C GLN A 140 13.98 4.30 6.89
N ILE A 141 13.61 5.04 5.83
CA ILE A 141 14.16 6.36 5.55
C ILE A 141 13.18 7.42 6.07
N HIS A 142 13.62 8.17 7.09
CA HIS A 142 12.80 9.17 7.79
C HIS A 142 12.71 10.51 7.04
N ARG A 143 12.33 10.47 5.76
CA ARG A 143 12.15 11.67 4.95
C ARG A 143 10.66 11.96 4.74
N GLN A 144 10.27 13.22 4.96
CA GLN A 144 8.92 13.71 4.70
C GLN A 144 8.87 14.56 3.43
N THR A 145 7.68 14.69 2.85
CA THR A 145 7.42 15.63 1.75
C THR A 145 7.55 17.08 2.23
N HIS A 146 7.92 17.97 1.31
CA HIS A 146 8.11 19.37 1.63
C HIS A 146 6.75 20.07 1.78
N LYS A 147 6.49 20.63 2.97
CA LYS A 147 5.20 21.28 3.29
C LYS A 147 4.99 22.59 2.51
N ALA A 148 6.07 23.28 2.14
CA ALA A 148 5.99 24.57 1.44
C ALA A 148 5.47 24.50 0.00
N TRP A 149 5.41 23.31 -0.62
CA TRP A 149 4.91 23.18 -1.99
C TRP A 149 3.47 23.65 -2.16
N ALA A 150 2.64 23.49 -1.12
CA ALA A 150 1.25 23.95 -1.16
C ALA A 150 1.15 25.48 -1.21
N SER A 151 2.00 26.20 -0.47
CA SER A 151 2.07 27.66 -0.48
C SER A 151 2.71 28.20 -1.76
N GLU A 152 3.68 27.49 -2.35
CA GLU A 152 4.43 27.95 -3.52
C GLU A 152 3.72 27.65 -4.85
N PHE A 153 3.16 26.45 -5.01
CA PHE A 153 2.62 25.98 -6.30
C PHE A 153 1.10 25.83 -6.32
N GLY A 154 0.45 26.02 -5.17
CA GLY A 154 -0.95 25.73 -4.95
C GLY A 154 -1.23 24.25 -4.71
N VAL A 155 -2.31 23.98 -3.97
CA VAL A 155 -2.60 22.66 -3.38
C VAL A 155 -2.69 21.53 -4.42
N ALA A 156 -3.30 21.75 -5.58
CA ALA A 156 -3.45 20.70 -6.59
C ALA A 156 -2.11 20.27 -7.22
N LYS A 157 -1.21 21.23 -7.51
CA LYS A 157 0.12 20.92 -8.05
C LYS A 157 0.99 20.28 -6.98
N ALA A 158 0.95 20.83 -5.75
CA ALA A 158 1.62 20.27 -4.60
C ALA A 158 1.20 18.82 -4.34
N ALA A 159 -0.10 18.51 -4.45
CA ALA A 159 -0.63 17.15 -4.31
C ALA A 159 -0.03 16.20 -5.34
N GLY A 160 0.08 16.62 -6.61
CA GLY A 160 0.78 15.83 -7.63
C GLY A 160 2.25 15.58 -7.30
N MET A 161 2.97 16.61 -6.87
CA MET A 161 4.39 16.50 -6.47
C MET A 161 4.57 15.61 -5.24
N TRP A 162 3.68 15.71 -4.24
CA TRP A 162 3.66 14.81 -3.08
C TRP A 162 3.41 13.37 -3.51
N GLY A 163 2.46 13.14 -4.43
CA GLY A 163 2.23 11.84 -5.04
C GLY A 163 3.50 11.29 -5.68
N CYS A 164 4.16 12.06 -6.54
CA CYS A 164 5.41 11.66 -7.19
C CYS A 164 6.53 11.33 -6.19
N HIS A 165 6.71 12.15 -5.15
CA HIS A 165 7.79 11.96 -4.18
C HIS A 165 7.54 10.73 -3.30
N ILE A 166 6.31 10.50 -2.85
CA ILE A 166 5.97 9.36 -1.99
C ILE A 166 5.86 8.08 -2.83
N GLY A 167 5.45 8.19 -4.10
CA GLY A 167 5.41 7.09 -5.06
C GLY A 167 6.78 6.45 -5.32
N LEU A 168 7.89 7.15 -5.02
CA LEU A 168 9.22 6.56 -5.00
C LEU A 168 9.39 5.45 -3.94
N ALA A 169 8.45 5.35 -2.99
CA ALA A 169 8.28 4.35 -1.93
C ALA A 169 9.44 4.21 -0.94
N PHE A 170 10.67 3.97 -1.43
CA PHE A 170 11.92 3.92 -0.66
C PHE A 170 12.31 5.26 -0.04
N ALA A 171 11.79 6.38 -0.57
CA ALA A 171 12.09 7.72 -0.08
C ALA A 171 11.29 8.11 1.18
N THR A 172 10.44 7.22 1.71
CA THR A 172 9.51 7.55 2.79
C THR A 172 9.49 6.51 3.90
N VAL A 173 8.85 6.84 5.01
CA VAL A 173 8.67 5.91 6.12
C VAL A 173 7.64 4.85 5.74
N VAL A 174 8.08 3.60 5.74
CA VAL A 174 7.27 2.38 5.52
C VAL A 174 7.09 1.69 6.87
N GLN A 175 5.84 1.58 7.35
CA GLN A 175 5.58 1.06 8.69
C GLN A 175 5.28 -0.44 8.72
N HIS A 176 4.76 -0.99 7.62
CA HIS A 176 4.37 -2.38 7.53
C HIS A 176 5.27 -3.21 6.62
N GLY A 177 5.35 -4.50 6.92
CA GLY A 177 6.14 -5.45 6.13
C GLY A 177 5.68 -5.64 4.68
N GLY A 178 4.41 -5.36 4.38
CA GLY A 178 3.80 -5.61 3.06
C GLY A 178 4.57 -5.00 1.89
N PHE A 179 5.16 -3.83 2.07
CA PHE A 179 6.00 -3.18 1.06
C PHE A 179 7.20 -4.04 0.64
N TYR A 180 7.93 -4.65 1.57
CA TYR A 180 9.12 -5.45 1.26
C TYR A 180 8.77 -6.71 0.48
N VAL A 181 7.61 -7.30 0.75
CA VAL A 181 7.10 -8.43 -0.04
C VAL A 181 6.78 -8.00 -1.47
N VAL A 182 6.17 -6.83 -1.66
CA VAL A 182 5.93 -6.24 -2.99
C VAL A 182 7.23 -6.01 -3.74
N VAL A 183 8.28 -5.53 -3.07
CA VAL A 183 9.63 -5.35 -3.64
C VAL A 183 10.21 -6.69 -4.11
N LEU A 184 10.19 -7.72 -3.25
CA LEU A 184 10.74 -9.03 -3.59
C LEU A 184 9.97 -9.68 -4.75
N LEU A 185 8.63 -9.65 -4.71
CA LEU A 185 7.82 -10.17 -5.81
C LEU A 185 8.08 -9.43 -7.12
N ALA A 186 8.17 -8.09 -7.10
CA ALA A 186 8.49 -7.31 -8.29
C ALA A 186 9.85 -7.71 -8.88
N ALA A 187 10.86 -7.96 -8.04
CA ALA A 187 12.19 -8.38 -8.49
C ALA A 187 12.16 -9.74 -9.20
N VAL A 188 11.36 -10.69 -8.72
CA VAL A 188 11.27 -12.05 -9.33
C VAL A 188 10.39 -12.05 -10.58
N LEU A 189 9.27 -11.32 -10.55
CA LEU A 189 8.26 -11.33 -11.63
C LEU A 189 8.66 -10.49 -12.86
N GLY A 190 9.73 -9.69 -12.76
CA GLY A 190 10.27 -8.88 -13.84
C GLY A 190 9.58 -7.51 -14.03
N PRO A 191 10.04 -6.69 -14.99
CA PRO A 191 9.70 -5.27 -15.07
C PRO A 191 8.20 -4.98 -15.18
N SER A 192 7.51 -5.63 -16.11
CA SER A 192 6.08 -5.34 -16.39
C SER A 192 5.19 -5.64 -15.17
N LYS A 193 5.32 -6.85 -14.61
CA LYS A 193 4.56 -7.27 -13.43
C LYS A 193 4.99 -6.50 -12.18
N GLY A 194 6.28 -6.16 -12.04
CA GLY A 194 6.77 -5.30 -10.97
C GLY A 194 6.16 -3.90 -10.99
N GLY A 195 6.06 -3.29 -12.18
CA GLY A 195 5.37 -2.01 -12.36
C GLY A 195 3.90 -2.08 -11.96
N LEU A 196 3.19 -3.14 -12.38
CA LEU A 196 1.80 -3.36 -12.02
C LEU A 196 1.60 -3.57 -10.51
N LEU A 197 2.46 -4.36 -9.86
CA LEU A 197 2.45 -4.58 -8.41
C LEU A 197 2.58 -3.27 -7.64
N PHE A 198 3.56 -2.44 -8.00
CA PHE A 198 3.76 -1.14 -7.34
C PHE A 198 2.64 -0.15 -7.64
N ALA A 199 2.11 -0.14 -8.87
CA ALA A 199 0.97 0.69 -9.22
C ALA A 199 -0.26 0.31 -8.40
N THR A 200 -0.53 -0.98 -8.23
CA THR A 200 -1.65 -1.50 -7.45
C THR A 200 -1.46 -1.28 -5.94
N TYR A 201 -0.24 -1.46 -5.44
CA TYR A 201 0.13 -1.08 -4.08
C TYR A 201 -0.12 0.42 -3.84
N TRP A 202 0.33 1.27 -4.76
CA TRP A 202 0.09 2.72 -4.67
C TRP A 202 -1.40 3.06 -4.70
N PHE A 203 -2.16 2.43 -5.58
CA PHE A 203 -3.60 2.58 -5.64
C PHE A 203 -4.25 2.25 -4.29
N GLY A 204 -3.85 1.14 -3.66
CA GLY A 204 -4.27 0.80 -2.30
C GLY A 204 -3.98 1.91 -1.27
N ARG A 205 -2.81 2.57 -1.37
CA ARG A 205 -2.43 3.69 -0.48
C ARG A 205 -3.27 4.95 -0.67
N THR A 206 -3.89 5.15 -1.84
CA THR A 206 -4.70 6.36 -2.10
C THR A 206 -6.18 6.16 -1.79
N LEU A 207 -6.66 4.91 -1.74
CA LEU A 207 -8.04 4.57 -1.38
C LEU A 207 -8.53 5.22 -0.07
N PRO A 208 -7.76 5.32 1.02
CA PRO A 208 -8.20 6.01 2.23
C PRO A 208 -8.57 7.48 2.01
N MET A 209 -7.93 8.17 1.06
CA MET A 209 -8.22 9.58 0.75
C MET A 209 -9.52 9.72 -0.02
N TRP A 210 -9.78 8.79 -0.95
CA TRP A 210 -11.04 8.70 -1.66
C TRP A 210 -12.18 8.32 -0.72
N PHE A 211 -11.95 7.36 0.17
CA PHE A 211 -12.89 6.92 1.18
C PHE A 211 -13.19 8.02 2.20
N ALA A 212 -12.19 8.77 2.67
CA ALA A 212 -12.41 9.93 3.55
C ALA A 212 -13.38 10.94 2.91
N GLY A 213 -13.32 11.09 1.59
CA GLY A 213 -14.23 11.92 0.80
C GLY A 213 -15.70 11.50 0.81
N THR A 214 -16.08 10.34 1.34
CA THR A 214 -17.48 9.90 1.49
C THR A 214 -18.01 10.11 2.91
N LEU A 215 -17.13 10.35 3.88
CA LEU A 215 -17.47 10.47 5.30
C LEU A 215 -17.88 11.91 5.68
N PRO A 216 -18.63 12.12 6.78
CA PRO A 216 -18.93 13.46 7.31
C PRO A 216 -17.71 14.05 8.05
N ILE A 217 -16.64 14.31 7.30
CA ILE A 217 -15.35 14.84 7.78
C ILE A 217 -15.29 16.36 7.81
N ASP A 218 -16.39 17.03 7.47
CA ASP A 218 -16.52 18.47 7.35
C ASP A 218 -16.28 19.23 8.66
N ARG A 219 -16.38 18.51 9.78
CA ARG A 219 -16.18 19.01 11.14
C ARG A 219 -14.90 18.50 11.79
N CYS A 220 -14.04 17.82 11.02
CA CYS A 220 -12.81 17.22 11.51
C CYS A 220 -11.59 18.00 11.00
N THR A 221 -10.80 18.54 11.94
CA THR A 221 -9.51 19.15 11.60
C THR A 221 -8.51 18.08 11.19
N ALA A 222 -7.48 18.47 10.40
CA ALA A 222 -6.43 17.54 9.99
C ALA A 222 -5.77 16.79 11.17
N PRO A 223 -5.44 17.44 12.32
CA PRO A 223 -4.89 16.74 13.47
C PRO A 223 -5.87 15.77 14.14
N GLU A 224 -7.17 16.12 14.21
CA GLU A 224 -8.19 15.22 14.75
C GLU A 224 -8.33 13.97 13.88
N LEU A 225 -8.40 14.12 12.54
CA LEU A 225 -8.51 12.99 11.63
C LEU A 225 -7.29 12.06 11.75
N ASN A 226 -6.09 12.64 11.84
CA ASN A 226 -4.87 11.86 12.08
C ASN A 226 -4.97 11.06 13.37
N ARG A 227 -5.39 11.68 14.47
CA ARG A 227 -5.58 10.98 15.75
C ARG A 227 -6.54 9.80 15.63
N LEU A 228 -7.69 9.98 14.97
CA LEU A 228 -8.68 8.92 14.80
C LEU A 228 -8.13 7.73 13.99
N LEU A 229 -7.32 8.00 12.97
CA LEU A 229 -6.64 6.94 12.22
C LEU A 229 -5.63 6.21 13.11
N LEU A 230 -4.81 6.94 13.88
CA LEU A 230 -3.82 6.32 14.77
C LEU A 230 -4.46 5.48 15.90
N GLU A 231 -5.69 5.79 16.33
CA GLU A 231 -6.45 4.97 17.29
C GLU A 231 -6.80 3.58 16.72
N ASN A 232 -6.81 3.40 15.40
CA ASN A 232 -7.11 2.14 14.71
C ASN A 232 -5.86 1.37 14.23
N ARG A 233 -4.64 1.76 14.64
CA ARG A 233 -3.35 1.12 14.22
C ARG A 233 -3.37 -0.41 14.20
N ALA A 234 -3.94 -1.03 15.24
CA ALA A 234 -4.02 -2.49 15.33
C ALA A 234 -4.79 -3.10 14.14
N VAL A 235 -5.84 -2.43 13.65
CA VAL A 235 -6.66 -2.90 12.54
C VAL A 235 -5.88 -2.85 11.23
N TYR A 236 -5.07 -1.81 11.01
CA TYR A 236 -4.22 -1.72 9.82
C TYR A 236 -3.09 -2.74 9.83
N ARG A 237 -2.53 -3.03 11.01
CA ARG A 237 -1.60 -4.17 11.18
C ARG A 237 -2.26 -5.51 10.88
N HIS A 238 -3.51 -5.73 11.29
CA HIS A 238 -4.25 -6.93 10.90
C HIS A 238 -4.47 -6.99 9.38
N ALA A 239 -4.71 -5.86 8.72
CA ALA A 239 -4.81 -5.83 7.26
C ALA A 239 -3.50 -6.22 6.57
N ALA A 240 -2.37 -5.66 7.03
CA ALA A 240 -1.05 -6.04 6.55
C ALA A 240 -0.78 -7.54 6.80
N ALA A 241 -1.06 -8.03 8.01
CA ALA A 241 -0.88 -9.44 8.38
C ALA A 241 -1.72 -10.38 7.52
N ALA A 242 -2.99 -10.06 7.26
CA ALA A 242 -3.88 -10.88 6.45
C ALA A 242 -3.34 -11.05 5.02
N GLY A 243 -2.89 -9.96 4.39
CA GLY A 243 -2.24 -10.05 3.08
C GLY A 243 -0.94 -10.87 3.13
N LEU A 244 -0.12 -10.68 4.17
CA LEU A 244 1.16 -11.39 4.34
C LEU A 244 0.97 -12.89 4.58
N LEU A 245 -0.14 -13.31 5.17
CA LEU A 245 -0.48 -14.73 5.36
C LEU A 245 -0.94 -15.41 4.06
N CYS A 246 -1.47 -14.64 3.10
CA CYS A 246 -1.86 -15.17 1.79
C CYS A 246 -0.66 -15.37 0.84
N ILE A 247 0.37 -14.52 0.96
CA ILE A 247 1.51 -14.51 0.03
C ILE A 247 2.29 -15.83 -0.02
N PRO A 248 2.57 -16.56 1.08
CA PRO A 248 3.27 -17.83 1.03
C PRO A 248 2.60 -18.83 0.10
N ILE A 249 1.26 -18.88 0.11
CA ILE A 249 0.50 -19.77 -0.79
C ILE A 249 0.70 -19.32 -2.24
N ILE A 250 0.52 -18.02 -2.52
CA ILE A 250 0.67 -17.46 -3.87
C ILE A 250 2.09 -17.69 -4.41
N ALA A 251 3.12 -17.41 -3.60
CA ALA A 251 4.51 -17.51 -3.98
C ALA A 251 4.93 -18.98 -4.20
N LEU A 252 4.54 -19.89 -3.31
CA LEU A 252 4.83 -21.31 -3.50
C LEU A 252 4.19 -21.86 -4.77
N LEU A 253 2.94 -21.49 -5.06
CA LEU A 253 2.27 -21.90 -6.30
C LEU A 253 2.94 -21.33 -7.55
N LEU A 254 3.40 -20.06 -7.51
CA LEU A 254 4.19 -19.48 -8.59
C LEU A 254 5.50 -20.25 -8.80
N GLY A 255 6.14 -20.69 -7.71
CA GLY A 255 7.33 -21.54 -7.78
C GLY A 255 7.05 -22.91 -8.41
N VAL A 256 5.92 -23.53 -8.07
CA VAL A 256 5.50 -24.81 -8.66
C VAL A 256 5.20 -24.66 -10.16
N GLU A 257 4.49 -23.61 -10.57
CA GLU A 257 4.24 -23.32 -12.00
C GLU A 257 5.54 -23.21 -12.79
N VAL A 258 6.56 -22.54 -12.23
CA VAL A 258 7.86 -22.45 -12.88
C VAL A 258 8.56 -23.80 -12.93
N ALA A 259 8.60 -24.55 -11.82
CA ALA A 259 9.28 -25.85 -11.78
C ALA A 259 8.70 -26.83 -12.82
N VAL A 260 7.36 -26.91 -12.89
CA VAL A 260 6.64 -27.81 -13.83
C VAL A 260 6.85 -27.41 -15.29
N THR A 261 7.02 -26.13 -15.59
CA THR A 261 7.23 -25.67 -16.97
C THR A 261 8.66 -25.84 -17.47
N THR A 262 9.59 -26.25 -16.60
CA THR A 262 11.01 -26.38 -16.93
C THR A 262 11.55 -27.80 -16.97
N ASP A 263 10.72 -28.77 -16.60
CA ASP A 263 10.93 -30.20 -16.82
C ASP A 263 10.33 -30.65 -18.16
#